data_AF-A0AAX1Q3X6-F1
#
_entry.id   AF-A0AAX1Q3X6-F1
#
_cell.length_a   1.000
_cell.length_b   1.000
_cell.length_c   1.000
_cell.angle_alpha   90.00
_cell.angle_beta   90.00
_cell.angle_gamma   90.00
#
_symmetry.space_group_name_H-M   'P 1'
#
loop_
_entity.id
_entity.type
_entity.pdbx_description
1 polymer ?
#
loop_
_entity_poly.entity_id
_entity_poly.type
_entity_poly.pdbx_seq_one_letter_code
_entity_poly.pdbx_strand_id
1 'polypeptide(L)' 'MGIFSPEIKADNGYRYYSINQLDVFNVIKTLKELDMSLKEIKQYLSKRSPNELIGLLEQESGILDAKIEQLQK' A
#
# COMPACT_ATOMS: atom_id res chain seq x y z
N MET A 1 13.61 3.51 1.58
CA MET A 1 13.70 2.73 0.31
C MET A 1 13.76 1.25 0.67
N GLY A 2 12.84 0.40 0.20
CA GLY A 2 12.79 -1.03 0.57
C GLY A 2 11.38 -1.62 0.79
N ILE A 3 10.34 -0.95 0.29
CA ILE A 3 8.95 -1.42 0.39
C ILE A 3 8.63 -2.50 -0.64
N PHE A 4 9.27 -2.42 -1.80
CA PHE A 4 9.08 -3.37 -2.88
C PHE A 4 10.45 -3.61 -3.54
N SER A 5 10.86 -4.88 -3.60
CA SER A 5 12.15 -5.28 -4.14
C SER A 5 11.95 -6.33 -5.23
N PRO A 6 12.78 -6.30 -6.28
CA PRO A 6 12.70 -7.31 -7.34
C PRO A 6 13.05 -8.67 -6.78
N GLU A 7 12.51 -9.72 -7.41
CA GLU A 7 12.91 -11.09 -7.14
C GLU A 7 14.36 -11.34 -7.55
N ILE A 8 14.82 -10.70 -8.63
CA ILE A 8 16.21 -10.80 -9.11
C ILE A 8 16.81 -9.41 -9.30
N LYS A 9 18.01 -9.21 -8.75
CA LYS A 9 18.92 -8.12 -9.10
C LYS A 9 20.06 -8.74 -9.88
N ALA A 10 20.13 -8.45 -11.18
CA ALA A 10 21.19 -9.00 -12.02
C ALA A 10 22.50 -8.22 -11.81
N ASP A 11 23.62 -8.86 -12.15
CA ASP A 11 24.97 -8.30 -11.99
C ASP A 11 25.18 -7.02 -12.82
N ASN A 12 24.40 -6.85 -13.89
CA ASN A 12 24.37 -5.64 -14.70
C ASN A 12 23.51 -4.50 -14.09
N GLY A 13 23.01 -4.66 -12.87
CA GLY A 13 22.22 -3.66 -12.14
C GLY A 13 20.72 -3.64 -12.47
N TYR A 14 20.26 -4.48 -13.41
CA TYR A 14 18.84 -4.55 -13.77
C TYR A 14 18.01 -5.27 -12.70
N ARG A 15 16.75 -4.84 -12.57
CA ARG A 15 15.77 -5.37 -11.61
C ARG A 15 14.69 -6.15 -12.34
N TYR A 16 14.55 -7.43 -12.03
CA TYR A 16 13.53 -8.28 -12.64
C TYR A 16 12.48 -8.63 -11.60
N TYR A 17 11.24 -8.33 -11.95
CA TYR A 17 10.06 -8.61 -11.15
C TYR A 17 9.29 -9.74 -11.80
N SER A 18 8.84 -10.72 -11.01
CA SER A 18 7.98 -11.79 -11.53
C SER A 18 6.52 -11.37 -11.54
N ILE A 19 5.71 -12.10 -12.31
CA ILE A 19 4.26 -11.91 -12.34
C ILE A 19 3.63 -12.13 -10.95
N ASN A 20 4.22 -12.99 -10.12
CA ASN A 20 3.76 -13.25 -8.75
C ASN A 20 3.94 -12.04 -7.82
N GLN A 21 4.82 -11.09 -8.17
CA GLN A 21 4.99 -9.86 -7.40
C GLN A 21 3.95 -8.78 -7.76
N LEU A 22 3.15 -9.00 -8.82
CA LEU A 22 2.17 -8.03 -9.31
C LEU A 22 1.05 -7.79 -8.28
N ASP A 23 0.58 -8.83 -7.59
CA ASP A 23 -0.48 -8.69 -6.59
C ASP A 23 -0.06 -7.78 -5.43
N VAL A 24 1.18 -7.96 -4.95
CA VAL A 24 1.75 -7.11 -3.89
C VAL A 24 1.92 -5.68 -4.37
N PHE A 25 2.36 -5.50 -5.62
CA PHE A 25 2.49 -4.19 -6.23
C PHE A 25 1.14 -3.47 -6.34
N ASN A 26 0.09 -4.18 -6.75
CA ASN A 26 -1.26 -3.63 -6.86
C ASN A 26 -1.78 -3.15 -5.50
N VAL A 27 -1.55 -3.93 -4.42
CA VAL A 27 -1.88 -3.48 -3.07
C VAL A 27 -1.14 -2.19 -2.69
N ILE A 28 0.17 -2.11 -2.95
CA ILE A 28 0.95 -0.90 -2.69
C ILE A 28 0.41 0.30 -3.46
N LYS A 29 0.04 0.10 -4.73
CA LYS A 29 -0.50 1.13 -5.61
C LYS A 29 -1.84 1.65 -5.07
N THR A 30 -2.76 0.76 -4.73
CA THR A 30 -4.07 1.13 -4.15
C THR A 30 -3.92 1.91 -2.85
N LEU A 31 -3.07 1.45 -1.93
CA LEU A 31 -2.86 2.16 -0.66
C LEU A 31 -2.22 3.55 -0.87
N LYS A 32 -1.35 3.69 -1.89
CA LYS A 32 -0.77 4.99 -2.24
C LYS A 32 -1.81 5.96 -2.82
N GLU A 33 -2.78 5.43 -3.59
CA GLU A 33 -3.92 6.17 -4.14
C GLU A 33 -4.91 6.61 -3.07
N LEU A 34 -5.00 5.90 -1.94
CA LEU A 34 -5.71 6.32 -0.71
C LEU A 34 -4.91 7.35 0.11
N ASP A 35 -4.00 8.10 -0.52
CA ASP A 35 -3.13 9.10 0.11
C ASP A 35 -2.24 8.63 1.28
N MET A 36 -2.16 7.33 1.57
CA MET A 36 -1.29 6.82 2.63
C MET A 36 0.19 7.11 2.34
N SER A 37 0.95 7.36 3.41
CA SER A 37 2.39 7.55 3.32
C SER A 37 3.11 6.23 3.08
N LEU A 38 4.30 6.30 2.46
CA LEU A 38 5.15 5.12 2.27
C LEU A 38 5.50 4.44 3.60
N LYS A 39 5.56 5.19 4.70
CA LYS A 39 5.85 4.65 6.04
C LYS A 39 4.70 3.76 6.52
N GLU A 40 3.47 4.22 6.39
CA GLU A 40 2.26 3.46 6.78
C GLU A 40 2.08 2.22 5.91
N ILE A 41 2.25 2.37 4.59
CA ILE A 41 2.21 1.23 3.65
C ILE A 41 3.24 0.16 4.06
N LYS A 42 4.45 0.57 4.45
CA LYS A 42 5.48 -0.38 4.92
C LYS A 42 5.07 -1.10 6.20
N GLN A 43 4.46 -0.38 7.15
CA GLN A 43 3.97 -0.97 8.40
C GLN A 43 2.86 -1.98 8.14
N TYR A 44 1.89 -1.64 7.30
CA TYR A 44 0.83 -2.56 6.89
C TYR A 44 1.39 -3.82 6.23
N LEU A 45 2.30 -3.69 5.26
CA LEU A 45 2.90 -4.84 4.57
C LEU A 45 3.65 -5.79 5.52
N SER A 46 4.24 -5.29 6.61
CA SER A 46 4.93 -6.12 7.60
C SER A 46 4.00 -6.98 8.47
N LYS A 47 2.73 -6.61 8.58
CA LYS A 47 1.71 -7.26 9.40
C LYS A 47 0.49 -7.70 8.59
N ARG A 48 0.61 -7.75 7.26
CA ARG A 48 -0.52 -7.92 6.36
C ARG A 48 -1.34 -9.14 6.75
N SER A 49 -2.62 -8.91 7.02
CA SER A 49 -3.61 -9.95 7.22
C SER A 49 -4.95 -9.42 6.71
N PRO A 50 -5.91 -10.30 6.37
CA PRO A 50 -7.25 -9.87 5.96
C PRO A 50 -7.90 -8.93 6.99
N ASN A 51 -7.76 -9.23 8.28
CA ASN A 51 -8.36 -8.43 9.35
C ASN A 51 -7.73 -7.04 9.46
N GLU A 52 -6.39 -6.96 9.35
CA GLU A 52 -5.70 -5.66 9.36
C GLU A 52 -6.05 -4.81 8.13
N LEU A 53 -6.28 -5.46 6.97
CA LEU A 53 -6.73 -4.76 5.76
C LEU A 53 -8.14 -4.19 5.94
N ILE A 54 -9.06 -4.97 6.50
CA ILE A 54 -10.44 -4.52 6.75
C ILE A 54 -10.41 -3.32 7.70
N GLY A 55 -9.72 -3.43 8.84
CA GLY A 55 -9.63 -2.34 9.80
C GLY A 55 -8.99 -1.08 9.21
N LEU A 56 -7.97 -1.23 8.36
CA LEU A 56 -7.36 -0.10 7.64
C LEU A 56 -8.37 0.58 6.70
N LEU A 57 -9.11 -0.19 5.90
CA LEU A 57 -10.08 0.35 4.96
C LEU A 57 -11.26 1.04 5.67
N GLU A 58 -11.73 0.49 6.79
CA GLU A 58 -12.74 1.11 7.64
C GLU A 58 -12.25 2.45 8.21
N GLN A 59 -11.01 2.51 8.68
CA GLN A 59 -10.39 3.75 9.18
C GLN A 59 -10.31 4.82 8.09
N GLU A 60 -9.81 4.47 6.90
CA GLU A 60 -9.70 5.42 5.78
C GLU A 60 -11.08 5.89 5.29
N SER A 61 -12.09 5.01 5.27
CA SER A 61 -13.47 5.39 4.95
C SER A 61 -13.99 6.44 5.93
N GLY A 62 -13.80 6.23 7.23
CA GLY A 62 -14.23 7.20 8.25
C GLY A 62 -13.52 8.56 8.15
N ILE A 63 -12.24 8.57 7.77
CA ILE A 63 -11.49 9.82 7.52
C ILE A 63 -12.06 10.57 6.31
N LEU A 64 -12.38 9.84 5.22
CA LEU A 64 -13.01 10.42 4.04
C LEU A 64 -14.39 11.01 4.35
N ASP A 65 -15.22 10.27 5.08
CA ASP A 65 -16.56 10.73 5.48
C ASP A 65 -16.48 12.02 6.31
N ALA A 66 -15.59 12.08 7.31
CA ALA A 66 -15.37 13.28 8.12
C ALA A 66 -14.89 14.48 7.28
N LYS A 67 -14.05 14.23 6.27
CA LYS A 67 -13.56 15.27 5.35
C LYS A 67 -14.65 15.78 4.42
N ILE A 68 -15.53 14.90 3.95
CA ILE A 68 -16.72 15.28 3.17
C ILE A 68 -17.64 16.15 4.03
N GLU A 69 -17.94 15.75 5.26
CA GLU A 69 -18.77 16.53 6.19
C GLU A 69 -18.17 17.91 6.47
N GLN A 70 -16.85 18.00 6.63
CA GLN A 70 -16.16 19.28 6.83
C GLN A 70 -16.28 20.22 5.63
N LEU A 71 -16.23 19.69 4.40
CA LEU A 71 -16.32 20.48 3.16
C LEU A 71 -17.76 20.87 2.79
N GLN A 72 -18.75 20.17 3.33
CA GLN A 72 -20.17 20.47 3.15
C GLN A 72 -20.71 21.50 4.14
N LYS A 73 -19.92 21.88 5.16
CA LYS A 73 -20.17 23.01 6.06
C LYS A 73 -19.72 24.33 5.46
#